data_AF-A0A7C5GEL1-F1
#
_entry.id   AF-A0A7C5GEL1-F1
#
_cell.length_a   1.000
_cell.length_b   1.000
_cell.length_c   1.000
_cell.angle_alpha   90.00
_cell.angle_beta   90.00
_cell.angle_gamma   90.00
#
_symmetry.space_group_name_H-M   'P 1'
#
loop_
_entity.id
_entity.type
_entity.pdbx_description
1 polymer ?
#
loop_
_entity_poly.entity_id
_entity_poly.type
_entity_poly.pdbx_seq_one_letter_code
_entity_poly.pdbx_strand_id
1 'polypeptide(L)'
;MRPTKGRGAPFDPPCRYASQTYEPVDDGWDGGQQPAPTTRVEVEHAKAVLTRNRSPDVPFDRSVNPYRGCEHGCIYCYARPTHAWLGLSPGLDFETRLVAKPDAPELLRRALAKPGYRCAPIALGTNTDPYQPIERRWRVTRGLLEVLSELEHPCTITTKGALIERDLDLLADMAARRLVHVQISLTTLDAALARTLEPRAAAPHRRLALIRALHEAGVPVAVMIAPVIPVLTDHEMERLLEAAREAGARSAGWILVR
;
A
#
# COMPACT_ATOMS: atom_id res chain seq x y z
N MET A 1 17.98 -12.04 16.32
CA MET A 1 17.42 -12.82 15.18
C MET A 1 17.87 -12.19 13.87
N ARG A 2 18.23 -12.99 12.86
CA ARG A 2 18.61 -12.47 11.54
C ARG A 2 17.34 -12.11 10.76
N PRO A 3 17.27 -10.95 10.08
CA PRO A 3 16.14 -10.62 9.22
C PRO A 3 16.02 -11.65 8.09
N THR A 4 14.81 -12.14 7.85
CA THR A 4 14.52 -12.98 6.69
C THR A 4 14.60 -12.14 5.41
N LYS A 5 15.35 -12.61 4.40
CA LYS A 5 15.49 -11.90 3.13
C LYS A 5 14.12 -11.62 2.51
N GLY A 6 13.88 -10.36 2.14
CA GLY A 6 12.60 -9.93 1.54
C GLY A 6 11.46 -9.76 2.55
N ARG A 7 11.74 -9.77 3.85
CA ARG A 7 10.76 -9.58 4.92
C ARG A 7 11.17 -8.42 5.81
N GLY A 8 10.20 -7.61 6.21
CA GLY A 8 10.48 -6.42 7.03
C GLY A 8 10.33 -6.70 8.51
N ALA A 9 9.36 -7.52 8.91
CA ALA A 9 9.22 -7.96 10.29
C ALA A 9 10.30 -9.01 10.62
N PRO A 10 11.18 -8.78 11.62
CA PRO A 10 12.16 -9.77 12.03
C PRO A 10 11.60 -10.80 13.01
N PHE A 11 10.34 -10.63 13.46
CA PHE A 11 9.65 -11.50 14.41
C PHE A 11 8.14 -11.54 14.11
N ASP A 12 7.47 -12.55 14.64
CA ASP A 12 6.04 -12.80 14.45
C ASP A 12 5.34 -12.86 15.82
N PRO A 13 5.00 -11.70 16.42
CA PRO A 13 4.40 -11.68 17.75
C PRO A 13 2.99 -12.31 17.70
N PRO A 14 2.52 -12.97 18.76
CA PRO A 14 1.17 -13.52 18.77
C PRO A 14 0.12 -12.42 18.56
N CYS A 15 -1.02 -12.79 17.97
CA CYS A 15 -2.14 -11.89 17.88
C CYS A 15 -2.57 -11.41 19.28
N ARG A 16 -2.73 -10.09 19.47
CA ARG A 16 -3.13 -9.50 20.77
C ARG A 16 -4.49 -9.96 21.31
N TYR A 17 -5.31 -10.59 20.47
CA TYR A 17 -6.62 -11.13 20.82
C TYR A 17 -6.62 -12.64 20.99
N ALA A 18 -5.47 -13.30 20.84
CA ALA A 18 -5.36 -14.73 21.05
C ALA A 18 -5.46 -15.04 22.55
N SER A 19 -6.28 -16.02 22.92
CA SER A 19 -6.38 -16.53 24.29
C SER A 19 -5.23 -17.45 24.67
N GLN A 20 -4.51 -17.98 23.67
CA GLN A 20 -3.38 -18.89 23.82
C GLN A 20 -2.21 -18.38 22.99
N THR A 21 -1.00 -18.53 23.52
CA THR A 21 0.24 -18.22 22.79
C THR A 21 1.10 -19.47 22.74
N TYR A 22 1.88 -19.59 21.66
CA TYR A 22 2.75 -20.73 21.42
C TYR A 22 4.17 -20.20 21.23
N GLU A 23 5.13 -20.81 21.89
CA GLU A 23 6.54 -20.53 21.71
C GLU A 23 7.17 -21.69 20.95
N PRO A 24 7.74 -21.46 19.75
CA PRO A 24 8.43 -22.52 19.03
C PRO A 24 9.70 -22.90 19.79
N VAL A 25 9.83 -24.18 20.11
CA VAL A 25 11.03 -24.76 20.75
C VAL A 25 11.71 -25.66 19.74
N ASP A 26 13.02 -25.50 19.57
CA ASP A 26 13.84 -26.43 18.79
C ASP A 26 13.97 -27.73 19.58
N ASP A 27 13.40 -28.81 19.04
CA ASP A 27 13.49 -30.15 19.63
C ASP A 27 14.76 -30.89 19.19
N GLY A 28 15.56 -30.31 18.28
CA GLY A 28 16.82 -30.86 17.78
C GLY A 28 16.68 -31.76 16.55
N TRP A 29 15.49 -31.93 15.96
CA TRP A 29 15.25 -32.91 14.89
C TRP A 29 15.45 -32.32 13.49
N ASP A 30 15.23 -31.02 13.31
CA ASP A 30 15.07 -30.39 11.98
C ASP A 30 16.32 -29.69 11.43
N GLY A 31 17.50 -29.94 12.00
CA GLY A 31 18.79 -29.47 11.44
C GLY A 31 18.94 -27.93 11.36
N GLY A 32 18.13 -27.17 12.10
CA GLY A 32 18.34 -25.76 12.40
C GLY A 32 17.97 -24.75 11.31
N GLN A 33 17.39 -25.15 10.16
CA GLN A 33 17.07 -24.20 9.08
C GLN A 33 15.61 -24.28 8.63
N GLN A 34 14.75 -23.48 9.26
CA GLN A 34 13.37 -23.29 8.82
C GLN A 34 13.31 -22.65 7.42
N PRO A 35 12.43 -23.13 6.52
CA PRO A 35 12.28 -22.55 5.20
C PRO A 35 11.77 -21.11 5.28
N ALA A 36 12.16 -20.28 4.33
CA ALA A 36 11.68 -18.90 4.27
C ALA A 36 10.15 -18.87 4.13
N PRO A 37 9.44 -18.02 4.91
CA PRO A 37 8.00 -17.93 4.88
C PRO A 37 7.50 -17.54 3.48
N THR A 38 6.65 -18.40 2.91
CA THR A 38 6.01 -18.19 1.61
C THR A 38 4.76 -17.35 1.77
N THR A 39 4.53 -16.39 0.86
CA THR A 39 3.30 -15.60 0.88
C THR A 39 2.11 -16.46 0.43
N ARG A 40 1.08 -16.54 1.27
CA ARG A 40 -0.22 -17.17 1.02
C ARG A 40 -1.28 -16.08 0.85
N VAL A 41 -2.19 -16.28 -0.09
CA VAL A 41 -3.29 -15.35 -0.35
C VAL A 41 -4.61 -16.09 -0.26
N GLU A 42 -5.47 -15.66 0.65
CA GLU A 42 -6.83 -16.16 0.82
C GLU A 42 -7.82 -15.23 0.11
N VAL A 43 -8.97 -15.76 -0.33
CA VAL A 43 -10.03 -14.96 -0.95
C VAL A 43 -11.07 -14.60 0.09
N GLU A 44 -11.41 -13.31 0.18
CA GLU A 44 -12.54 -12.81 0.97
C GLU A 44 -13.64 -12.28 0.05
N HIS A 45 -14.81 -12.91 0.15
CA HIS A 45 -16.05 -12.42 -0.46
C HIS A 45 -16.68 -11.39 0.49
N ALA A 46 -16.27 -10.14 0.35
CA ALA A 46 -16.72 -9.05 1.21
C ALA A 46 -18.20 -8.68 0.97
N LYS A 47 -18.90 -8.24 2.02
CA LYS A 47 -20.28 -7.71 1.87
C LYS A 47 -20.32 -6.25 1.41
N ALA A 48 -19.23 -5.52 1.63
CA ALA A 48 -19.06 -4.12 1.27
C ALA A 48 -17.58 -3.82 1.01
N VAL A 49 -17.32 -2.82 0.15
CA VAL A 49 -15.96 -2.43 -0.26
C VAL A 49 -15.59 -1.01 0.18
N LEU A 50 -16.57 -0.11 0.29
CA LEU A 50 -16.35 1.26 0.75
C LEU A 50 -16.23 1.28 2.28
N THR A 51 -15.08 1.74 2.75
CA THR A 51 -14.86 2.07 4.16
C THR A 51 -15.03 3.57 4.34
N ARG A 52 -15.66 4.00 5.44
CA ARG A 52 -15.81 5.42 5.78
C ARG A 52 -15.10 5.76 7.08
N ASN A 53 -14.63 6.99 7.18
CA ASN A 53 -14.10 7.55 8.42
C ASN A 53 -14.64 8.98 8.62
N ARG A 54 -14.57 9.46 9.86
CA ARG A 54 -14.96 10.83 10.26
C ARG A 54 -13.82 11.53 11.01
N SER A 55 -12.59 11.07 10.79
CA SER A 55 -11.46 11.61 11.53
C SER A 55 -11.14 13.01 10.99
N PRO A 56 -11.01 14.03 11.86
CA PRO A 56 -10.55 15.34 11.42
C PRO A 56 -9.11 15.32 10.91
N ASP A 57 -8.33 14.29 11.28
CA ASP A 57 -6.93 14.14 10.90
C ASP A 57 -6.72 13.50 9.52
N VAL A 58 -7.79 13.02 8.87
CA VAL A 58 -7.72 12.33 7.58
C VAL A 58 -8.43 13.17 6.51
N PRO A 59 -7.75 13.59 5.43
CA PRO A 59 -8.30 14.54 4.46
C PRO A 59 -9.35 13.94 3.50
N PHE A 60 -9.79 12.70 3.74
CA PHE A 60 -10.80 12.00 2.96
C PHE A 60 -11.75 11.22 3.88
N ASP A 61 -13.01 11.08 3.48
CA ASP A 61 -14.03 10.39 4.28
C ASP A 61 -14.27 8.94 3.84
N ARG A 62 -13.73 8.51 2.70
CA ARG A 62 -13.97 7.19 2.11
C ARG A 62 -12.75 6.59 1.42
N SER A 63 -12.60 5.27 1.55
CA SER A 63 -11.52 4.52 0.93
C SER A 63 -11.94 3.14 0.49
N VAL A 64 -11.15 2.57 -0.41
CA VAL A 64 -11.24 1.18 -0.86
C VAL A 64 -9.87 0.52 -0.73
N ASN A 65 -9.84 -0.63 -0.06
CA ASN A 65 -8.65 -1.45 0.06
C ASN A 65 -8.88 -2.78 -0.67
N PRO A 66 -8.20 -3.03 -1.82
CA PRO A 66 -8.37 -4.25 -2.61
C PRO A 66 -7.86 -5.50 -1.90
N TYR A 67 -6.98 -5.31 -0.92
CA TYR A 67 -6.32 -6.36 -0.16
C TYR A 67 -6.38 -6.10 1.35
N ARG A 68 -6.06 -7.13 2.15
CA ARG A 68 -5.61 -6.98 3.54
C ARG A 68 -4.19 -7.51 3.65
N GLY A 69 -3.34 -6.76 4.34
CA GLY A 69 -1.90 -7.02 4.42
C GLY A 69 -1.17 -6.43 3.23
N CYS A 70 0.15 -6.44 3.28
CA CYS A 70 0.97 -5.87 2.21
C CYS A 70 2.32 -6.59 2.05
N GLU A 71 2.57 -7.13 0.86
CA GLU A 71 3.82 -7.80 0.50
C GLU A 71 5.04 -6.88 0.46
N HIS A 72 4.87 -5.55 0.45
CA HIS A 72 6.00 -4.62 0.55
C HIS A 72 6.79 -4.79 1.84
N GLY A 73 6.12 -5.26 2.90
CA GLY A 73 6.76 -5.57 4.18
C GLY A 73 7.35 -4.35 4.87
N CYS A 74 6.78 -3.15 4.74
CA CYS A 74 7.35 -1.99 5.43
C CYS A 74 7.29 -2.18 6.95
N ILE A 75 8.42 -2.17 7.66
CA ILE A 75 8.45 -2.46 9.11
C ILE A 75 7.66 -1.41 9.92
N TYR A 76 7.72 -0.16 9.48
CA TYR A 76 7.05 0.99 10.10
C TYR A 76 5.55 1.10 9.78
N CYS A 77 4.96 0.14 9.06
CA CYS A 77 3.61 0.28 8.52
C CYS A 77 2.54 0.31 9.63
N TYR A 78 1.82 1.43 9.74
CA TYR A 78 0.72 1.59 10.71
C TYR A 78 -0.44 0.61 10.50
N ALA A 79 -0.53 -0.04 9.34
CA ALA A 79 -1.60 -1.00 9.04
C ALA A 79 -1.34 -2.39 9.64
N ARG A 80 -0.10 -2.68 10.09
CA ARG A 80 0.28 -3.97 10.69
C ARG A 80 -0.67 -4.44 11.81
N PRO A 81 -1.05 -3.58 12.78
CA PRO A 81 -1.99 -3.96 13.84
C PRO A 81 -3.37 -4.42 13.33
N THR A 82 -3.76 -4.08 12.09
CA THR A 82 -5.07 -4.49 11.55
C THR A 82 -5.17 -5.99 11.30
N HIS A 83 -4.04 -6.70 11.17
CA HIS A 83 -4.01 -8.16 11.04
C HIS A 83 -4.46 -8.90 12.30
N ALA A 84 -4.34 -8.27 13.47
CA ALA A 84 -4.84 -8.85 14.71
C ALA A 84 -6.37 -9.10 14.65
N TRP A 85 -7.12 -8.28 13.92
CA TRP A 85 -8.57 -8.49 13.72
C TRP A 85 -8.91 -9.75 12.92
N LEU A 86 -7.92 -10.33 12.22
CA LEU A 86 -8.03 -11.59 11.50
C LEU A 86 -7.55 -12.79 12.33
N GLY A 87 -7.18 -12.57 13.60
CA GLY A 87 -6.51 -13.58 14.40
C GLY A 87 -5.06 -13.83 14.01
N LEU A 88 -4.48 -12.98 13.15
CA LEU A 88 -3.13 -13.12 12.60
C LEU A 88 -2.13 -12.20 13.31
N SER A 89 -0.85 -12.55 13.22
CA SER A 89 0.21 -11.70 13.74
C SER A 89 0.30 -10.36 12.99
N PRO A 90 0.57 -9.24 13.69
CA PRO A 90 0.95 -7.98 13.04
C PRO A 90 2.40 -7.99 12.49
N GLY A 91 3.18 -9.04 12.78
CA GLY A 91 4.57 -9.21 12.32
C GLY A 91 4.67 -9.79 10.91
N LEU A 92 5.16 -11.03 10.81
CA LEU A 92 5.39 -11.69 9.53
C LEU A 92 4.08 -12.05 8.83
N ASP A 93 3.02 -12.41 9.56
CA ASP A 93 1.71 -12.68 8.94
C ASP A 93 1.19 -11.49 8.12
N PHE A 94 1.44 -10.23 8.53
CA PHE A 94 1.00 -9.05 7.77
C PHE A 94 1.48 -9.02 6.31
N GLU A 95 2.67 -9.56 6.06
CA GLU A 95 3.35 -9.55 4.75
C GLU A 95 3.44 -10.94 4.09
N THR A 96 2.95 -11.97 4.77
CA THR A 96 2.95 -13.37 4.30
C THR A 96 1.56 -14.00 4.24
N ARG A 97 0.58 -13.52 5.02
CA ARG A 97 -0.82 -13.98 5.03
C ARG A 97 -1.70 -12.84 4.53
N LEU A 98 -1.91 -12.81 3.22
CA LEU A 98 -2.70 -11.76 2.57
C LEU A 98 -4.11 -12.23 2.29
N VAL A 99 -5.02 -11.26 2.15
CA VAL A 99 -6.40 -11.50 1.74
C VAL A 99 -6.70 -10.66 0.51
N ALA A 100 -7.19 -11.29 -0.55
CA ALA A 100 -7.65 -10.62 -1.77
C ALA A 100 -9.17 -10.52 -1.82
N LYS A 101 -9.68 -9.40 -2.34
CA LYS A 101 -11.11 -9.13 -2.50
C LYS A 101 -11.47 -9.05 -3.99
N PRO A 102 -11.54 -10.17 -4.73
CA PRO A 102 -11.79 -10.16 -6.17
C PRO A 102 -13.13 -9.50 -6.54
N ASP A 103 -14.13 -9.58 -5.67
CA ASP A 103 -15.45 -8.97 -5.91
C ASP A 103 -15.49 -7.45 -5.67
N ALA A 104 -14.37 -6.83 -5.26
CA ALA A 104 -14.31 -5.41 -4.93
C ALA A 104 -14.82 -4.48 -6.05
N PRO A 105 -14.52 -4.70 -7.35
CA PRO A 105 -15.06 -3.88 -8.44
C PRO A 105 -16.60 -3.93 -8.52
N GLU A 106 -17.19 -5.13 -8.45
CA GLU A 106 -18.64 -5.30 -8.53
C GLU A 106 -19.34 -4.69 -7.30
N LEU A 107 -18.78 -4.91 -6.10
CA LEU A 107 -19.27 -4.28 -4.88
C LEU A 107 -19.17 -2.75 -4.93
N LEU A 108 -18.12 -2.22 -5.57
CA LEU A 108 -17.95 -0.78 -5.71
C LEU A 108 -19.04 -0.21 -6.61
N ARG A 109 -19.26 -0.80 -7.79
CA ARG A 109 -20.32 -0.40 -8.72
C ARG A 109 -21.68 -0.35 -8.02
N ARG A 110 -22.04 -1.42 -7.31
CA ARG A 110 -23.29 -1.48 -6.52
C ARG A 110 -23.37 -0.40 -5.46
N ALA A 111 -22.25 -0.11 -4.78
CA ALA A 111 -22.22 0.89 -3.73
C ALA A 111 -22.40 2.32 -4.27
N LEU A 112 -21.82 2.62 -5.44
CA LEU A 112 -21.92 3.91 -6.12
C LEU A 112 -23.31 4.14 -6.74
N ALA A 113 -24.01 3.08 -7.13
CA ALA A 113 -25.36 3.15 -7.70
C ALA A 113 -26.48 3.36 -6.65
N LYS A 114 -26.17 3.38 -5.35
CA LYS A 114 -27.20 3.51 -4.30
C LYS A 114 -27.88 4.89 -4.35
N PRO A 115 -29.22 4.96 -4.25
CA PRO A 115 -29.92 6.24 -4.10
C PRO A 115 -29.36 7.05 -2.93
N GLY A 116 -29.12 8.34 -3.17
CA GLY A 116 -28.56 9.23 -2.16
C GLY A 116 -27.03 9.17 -2.02
N TYR A 117 -26.32 8.35 -2.80
CA TYR A 117 -24.85 8.45 -2.87
C TYR A 117 -24.44 9.87 -3.26
N ARG A 118 -23.43 10.41 -2.57
CA ARG A 118 -22.84 11.71 -2.85
C ARG A 118 -21.42 11.49 -3.33
N CYS A 119 -21.14 11.87 -4.57
CA CYS A 119 -19.82 11.74 -5.16
C CYS A 119 -18.78 12.54 -4.35
N ALA A 120 -17.67 11.88 -4.01
CA ALA A 120 -16.48 12.50 -3.42
C ALA A 120 -15.30 11.56 -3.68
N PRO A 121 -14.05 12.06 -3.78
CA PRO A 121 -12.89 11.23 -4.11
C PRO A 121 -12.75 10.00 -3.22
N ILE A 122 -12.50 8.83 -3.83
CA ILE A 122 -12.20 7.59 -3.11
C ILE A 122 -10.69 7.42 -2.98
N ALA A 123 -10.21 7.23 -1.76
CA ALA A 123 -8.81 6.93 -1.51
C ALA A 123 -8.52 5.43 -1.68
N LEU A 124 -7.55 5.10 -2.55
CA LEU A 124 -6.91 3.79 -2.65
C LEU A 124 -5.51 3.89 -2.06
N GLY A 125 -5.04 2.83 -1.40
CA GLY A 125 -3.72 2.85 -0.76
C GLY A 125 -3.71 3.28 0.70
N THR A 126 -4.83 3.10 1.42
CA THR A 126 -4.97 3.61 2.79
C THR A 126 -4.65 2.60 3.89
N ASN A 127 -4.79 1.30 3.67
CA ASN A 127 -4.43 0.27 4.68
C ASN A 127 -3.63 -0.88 4.06
N THR A 128 -3.49 -0.87 2.75
CA THR A 128 -2.70 -1.80 1.95
C THR A 128 -2.21 -1.04 0.73
N ASP A 129 -1.17 -1.54 0.07
CA ASP A 129 -0.76 -0.97 -1.21
C ASP A 129 -1.56 -1.63 -2.35
N PRO A 130 -2.22 -0.84 -3.22
CA PRO A 130 -3.01 -1.38 -4.33
C PRO A 130 -2.15 -2.02 -5.43
N TYR A 131 -0.86 -1.67 -5.50
CA TYR A 131 0.09 -2.14 -6.51
C TYR A 131 1.22 -3.01 -5.92
N GLN A 132 0.95 -3.66 -4.78
CA GLN A 132 1.86 -4.66 -4.22
C GLN A 132 2.04 -5.88 -5.16
N PRO A 133 3.09 -6.70 -4.99
CA PRO A 133 3.43 -7.77 -5.93
C PRO A 133 2.30 -8.71 -6.39
N ILE A 134 1.38 -9.13 -5.49
CA ILE A 134 0.23 -9.97 -5.85
C ILE A 134 -0.75 -9.33 -6.85
N GLU A 135 -0.82 -8.00 -6.94
CA GLU A 135 -1.70 -7.31 -7.91
C GLU A 135 -1.36 -7.69 -9.37
N ARG A 136 -0.15 -8.20 -9.65
CA ARG A 136 0.21 -8.75 -10.97
C ARG A 136 -0.73 -9.88 -11.41
N ARG A 137 -1.13 -10.74 -10.47
CA ARG A 137 -2.02 -11.87 -10.72
C ARG A 137 -3.48 -11.49 -10.54
N TRP A 138 -3.78 -10.77 -9.46
CA TRP A 138 -5.15 -10.57 -8.99
C TRP A 138 -5.90 -9.44 -9.72
N ARG A 139 -5.19 -8.41 -10.20
CA ARG A 139 -5.75 -7.30 -10.99
C ARG A 139 -6.98 -6.61 -10.36
N VAL A 140 -7.09 -6.63 -9.04
CA VAL A 140 -8.27 -6.08 -8.32
C VAL A 140 -8.25 -4.57 -8.40
N THR A 141 -7.07 -3.95 -8.20
CA THR A 141 -6.90 -2.51 -8.39
C THR A 141 -7.28 -2.09 -9.80
N ARG A 142 -6.84 -2.82 -10.83
CA ARG A 142 -7.22 -2.48 -12.21
C ARG A 142 -8.74 -2.51 -12.40
N GLY A 143 -9.42 -3.56 -11.93
CA GLY A 143 -10.88 -3.64 -12.00
C GLY A 143 -11.58 -2.50 -11.25
N LEU A 144 -11.04 -2.05 -10.12
CA LEU A 144 -11.55 -0.87 -9.41
C LEU A 144 -11.38 0.40 -10.25
N LEU A 145 -10.24 0.58 -10.91
CA LEU A 145 -10.00 1.72 -11.80
C LEU A 145 -10.90 1.70 -13.04
N GLU A 146 -11.17 0.53 -13.61
CA GLU A 146 -12.11 0.38 -14.73
C GLU A 146 -13.52 0.85 -14.32
N VAL A 147 -14.01 0.42 -13.15
CA VAL A 147 -15.30 0.87 -12.61
C VAL A 147 -15.32 2.38 -12.34
N LEU A 148 -14.25 2.93 -11.75
CA LEU A 148 -14.17 4.36 -11.44
C LEU A 148 -14.08 5.20 -12.72
N SER A 149 -13.33 4.74 -13.73
CA SER A 149 -13.19 5.39 -15.02
C SER A 149 -14.52 5.43 -15.78
N GLU A 150 -15.24 4.31 -15.82
CA GLU A 150 -16.55 4.20 -16.48
C GLU A 150 -17.61 5.09 -15.82
N LEU A 151 -17.62 5.15 -14.48
CA LEU A 151 -18.58 5.96 -13.71
C LEU A 151 -18.13 7.41 -13.52
N GLU A 152 -17.04 7.82 -14.17
CA GLU A 152 -16.42 9.14 -14.05
C GLU A 152 -16.20 9.59 -12.59
N HIS A 153 -15.85 8.62 -11.75
CA HIS A 153 -15.79 8.81 -10.31
C HIS A 153 -14.36 9.14 -9.87
N PRO A 154 -14.12 10.25 -9.14
CA PRO A 154 -12.78 10.65 -8.78
C PRO A 154 -12.15 9.72 -7.74
N CYS A 155 -10.84 9.57 -7.80
CA CYS A 155 -10.05 8.82 -6.83
C CYS A 155 -8.66 9.40 -6.60
N THR A 156 -8.08 9.05 -5.46
CA THR A 156 -6.68 9.29 -5.16
C THR A 156 -5.99 7.97 -4.89
N ILE A 157 -4.77 7.78 -5.39
CA ILE A 157 -4.03 6.54 -5.23
C ILE A 157 -2.74 6.82 -4.49
N THR A 158 -2.48 6.14 -3.38
CA THR A 158 -1.19 6.16 -2.70
C THR A 158 -0.48 4.82 -2.88
N THR A 159 0.76 4.82 -3.39
CA THR A 159 1.50 3.57 -3.63
C THR A 159 3.03 3.73 -3.52
N LYS A 160 3.69 2.60 -3.29
CA LYS A 160 5.14 2.36 -3.40
C LYS A 160 5.49 1.38 -4.52
N GLY A 161 4.48 0.82 -5.19
CA GLY A 161 4.62 -0.24 -6.18
C GLY A 161 4.79 0.31 -7.60
N ALA A 162 5.82 -0.17 -8.31
CA ALA A 162 6.05 0.20 -9.71
C ALA A 162 5.00 -0.39 -10.68
N LEU A 163 4.16 -1.32 -10.21
CA LEU A 163 3.15 -1.96 -11.05
C LEU A 163 2.05 -1.00 -11.54
N ILE A 164 1.92 0.17 -10.91
CA ILE A 164 1.00 1.23 -11.35
C ILE A 164 1.20 1.63 -12.82
N GLU A 165 2.41 1.49 -13.37
CA GLU A 165 2.68 1.80 -14.78
C GLU A 165 1.88 0.92 -15.76
N ARG A 166 1.50 -0.29 -15.35
CA ARG A 166 0.64 -1.18 -16.14
C ARG A 166 -0.69 -0.53 -16.49
N ASP A 167 -1.19 0.33 -15.61
CA ASP A 167 -2.52 0.93 -15.70
C ASP A 167 -2.45 2.40 -16.17
N LEU A 168 -1.32 2.82 -16.76
CA LEU A 168 -1.16 4.17 -17.34
C LEU A 168 -2.22 4.50 -18.40
N ASP A 169 -2.70 3.49 -19.14
CA ASP A 169 -3.78 3.64 -20.11
C ASP A 169 -5.06 4.18 -19.47
N LEU A 170 -5.44 3.63 -18.31
CA LEU A 170 -6.59 4.10 -17.53
C LEU A 170 -6.29 5.41 -16.80
N LEU A 171 -5.12 5.51 -16.20
CA LEU A 171 -4.75 6.67 -15.37
C LEU A 171 -4.60 7.95 -16.20
N ALA A 172 -4.04 7.88 -17.40
CA ALA A 172 -3.89 9.01 -18.30
C ALA A 172 -5.26 9.53 -18.78
N ASP A 173 -6.17 8.63 -19.15
CA ASP A 173 -7.54 9.00 -19.53
C ASP A 173 -8.33 9.62 -18.35
N MET A 174 -8.27 9.01 -17.18
CA MET A 174 -8.87 9.58 -15.97
C MET A 174 -8.24 10.95 -15.61
N ALA A 175 -6.93 11.11 -15.81
CA ALA A 175 -6.23 12.36 -15.56
C ALA A 175 -6.66 13.47 -16.51
N ALA A 176 -6.85 13.17 -17.80
CA ALA A 176 -7.38 14.11 -18.78
C ALA A 176 -8.77 14.64 -18.39
N ARG A 177 -9.59 13.79 -17.74
CA ARG A 177 -10.90 14.15 -17.17
C ARG A 177 -10.83 14.74 -15.75
N ARG A 178 -9.63 14.90 -15.18
CA ARG A 178 -9.37 15.39 -13.81
C ARG A 178 -9.98 14.51 -12.71
N LEU A 179 -10.00 13.19 -12.93
CA LEU A 179 -10.59 12.21 -12.03
C LEU A 179 -9.56 11.48 -11.15
N VAL A 180 -8.26 11.59 -11.42
CA VAL A 180 -7.24 10.87 -10.65
C VAL A 180 -6.10 11.78 -10.20
N HIS A 181 -5.61 11.52 -9.00
CA HIS A 181 -4.39 12.09 -8.46
C HIS A 181 -3.57 11.00 -7.78
N VAL A 182 -2.29 10.85 -8.18
CA VAL A 182 -1.42 9.77 -7.70
C VAL A 182 -0.39 10.32 -6.73
N GLN A 183 -0.23 9.65 -5.59
CA GLN A 183 0.75 9.94 -4.55
C GLN A 183 1.77 8.80 -4.49
N ILE A 184 3.02 9.07 -4.83
CA ILE A 184 4.10 8.09 -4.72
C ILE A 184 4.81 8.29 -3.38
N SER A 185 4.86 7.23 -2.55
CA SER A 185 5.60 7.36 -1.29
C SER A 185 7.11 7.28 -1.51
N LEU A 186 7.84 8.29 -1.06
CA LEU A 186 9.29 8.36 -1.16
C LEU A 186 9.87 8.56 0.25
N THR A 187 10.45 7.49 0.81
CA THR A 187 10.89 7.46 2.22
C THR A 187 12.32 7.97 2.41
N THR A 188 13.23 7.61 1.50
CA THR A 188 14.67 7.92 1.53
C THR A 188 15.22 7.76 0.11
N LEU A 189 16.33 8.43 -0.21
CA LEU A 189 17.10 8.19 -1.44
C LEU A 189 18.17 7.09 -1.24
N ASP A 190 18.48 6.71 0.00
CA ASP A 190 19.40 5.63 0.32
C ASP A 190 18.77 4.26 0.04
N ALA A 191 19.33 3.54 -0.94
CA ALA A 191 18.88 2.21 -1.32
C ALA A 191 19.11 1.16 -0.22
N ALA A 192 20.14 1.30 0.62
CA ALA A 192 20.40 0.39 1.73
C ALA A 192 19.36 0.57 2.83
N LEU A 193 19.09 1.82 3.22
CA LEU A 193 18.03 2.13 4.17
C LEU A 193 16.65 1.70 3.67
N ALA A 194 16.32 1.98 2.41
CA ALA A 194 15.07 1.53 1.79
C ALA A 194 14.92 0.00 1.82
N ARG A 195 15.98 -0.76 1.53
CA ARG A 195 15.95 -2.24 1.61
C ARG A 195 15.70 -2.74 3.03
N THR A 196 16.18 -2.04 4.05
CA THR A 196 15.96 -2.40 5.45
C THR A 196 14.53 -2.09 5.88
N LEU A 197 14.00 -0.92 5.49
CA LEU A 197 12.70 -0.46 5.97
C LEU A 197 11.53 -1.04 5.17
N GLU A 198 11.70 -1.29 3.88
CA GLU A 198 10.64 -1.65 2.92
C GLU A 198 11.16 -2.60 1.82
N PRO A 199 11.56 -3.83 2.21
CA PRO A 199 12.42 -4.72 1.42
C PRO A 199 11.86 -5.17 0.08
N ARG A 200 10.54 -5.11 -0.11
CA ARG A 200 9.85 -5.53 -1.35
C ARG A 200 9.15 -4.40 -2.08
N ALA A 201 9.26 -3.16 -1.59
CA ALA A 201 8.82 -1.98 -2.33
C ALA A 201 9.77 -1.66 -3.49
N ALA A 202 9.33 -0.85 -4.44
CA ALA A 202 10.21 -0.38 -5.52
C ALA A 202 11.39 0.42 -4.91
N ALA A 203 12.60 0.27 -5.45
CA ALA A 203 13.75 1.03 -4.98
C ALA A 203 13.57 2.56 -5.17
N PRO A 204 14.24 3.43 -4.40
CA PRO A 204 14.06 4.89 -4.48
C PRO A 204 14.21 5.46 -5.90
N HIS A 205 15.29 5.11 -6.60
CA HIS A 205 15.51 5.54 -7.99
C HIS A 205 14.37 5.10 -8.93
N ARG A 206 13.78 3.93 -8.68
CA ARG A 206 12.67 3.41 -9.48
C ARG A 206 11.38 4.18 -9.21
N ARG A 207 11.17 4.67 -7.99
CA ARG A 207 10.04 5.56 -7.64
C ARG A 207 10.19 6.94 -8.29
N LEU A 208 11.41 7.48 -8.35
CA LEU A 208 11.66 8.72 -9.10
C LEU A 208 11.39 8.54 -10.61
N ALA A 209 11.83 7.43 -11.20
CA ALA A 209 11.52 7.09 -12.59
C ALA A 209 10.00 6.94 -12.82
N LEU A 210 9.29 6.34 -11.85
CA LEU A 210 7.84 6.21 -11.89
C LEU A 210 7.13 7.58 -11.84
N ILE A 211 7.60 8.51 -11.00
CA ILE A 211 7.06 9.87 -10.93
C ILE A 211 7.22 10.55 -12.30
N ARG A 212 8.37 10.40 -12.97
CA ARG A 212 8.59 10.90 -14.34
C ARG A 212 7.63 10.29 -15.34
N ALA A 213 7.50 8.96 -15.36
CA ALA A 213 6.62 8.26 -16.30
C ALA A 213 5.14 8.70 -16.14
N LEU A 214 4.65 8.81 -14.91
CA LEU A 214 3.31 9.31 -14.63
C LEU A 214 3.14 10.78 -15.06
N HIS A 215 4.13 11.63 -14.78
CA HIS A 215 4.12 13.04 -15.19
C HIS A 215 4.07 13.19 -16.73
N GLU A 216 4.91 12.44 -17.44
CA GLU A 216 4.98 12.43 -18.91
C GLU A 216 3.67 11.93 -19.54
N ALA A 217 2.99 10.99 -18.88
CA ALA A 217 1.65 10.54 -19.26
C ALA A 217 0.52 11.54 -18.90
N GLY A 218 0.85 12.71 -18.36
CA GLY A 218 -0.12 13.75 -17.99
C GLY A 218 -0.85 13.49 -16.66
N VAL A 219 -0.48 12.47 -15.90
CA VAL A 219 -1.10 12.15 -14.60
C VAL A 219 -0.62 13.14 -13.53
N PRO A 220 -1.51 13.80 -12.77
CA PRO A 220 -1.11 14.62 -11.63
C PRO A 220 -0.46 13.77 -10.55
N VAL A 221 0.85 13.99 -10.32
CA VAL A 221 1.63 13.27 -9.31
C VAL A 221 1.99 14.19 -8.14
N ALA A 222 1.80 13.66 -6.94
CA ALA A 222 2.39 14.18 -5.73
C ALA A 222 3.36 13.16 -5.13
N VAL A 223 4.30 13.66 -4.32
CA VAL A 223 5.14 12.81 -3.48
C VAL A 223 4.59 12.79 -2.06
N MET A 224 4.63 11.63 -1.43
CA MET A 224 4.36 11.48 0.00
C MET A 224 5.67 11.11 0.69
N ILE A 225 6.30 12.07 1.38
CA ILE A 225 7.47 11.82 2.22
C ILE A 225 6.99 11.14 3.48
N ALA A 226 6.80 9.83 3.39
CA ALA A 226 6.25 9.02 4.46
C ALA A 226 6.94 7.64 4.51
N PRO A 227 7.48 7.26 5.68
CA PRO A 227 7.58 8.07 6.89
C PRO A 227 8.74 9.08 6.89
N VAL A 228 8.54 10.21 7.56
CA VAL A 228 9.61 10.98 8.19
C VAL A 228 9.91 10.32 9.53
N ILE A 229 11.11 9.75 9.68
CA ILE A 229 11.58 9.07 10.88
C ILE A 229 12.69 9.95 11.49
N PRO A 230 12.51 10.48 12.71
CA PRO A 230 13.52 11.30 13.35
C PRO A 230 14.89 10.62 13.37
N VAL A 231 15.96 11.37 13.08
CA VAL A 231 17.36 10.91 13.01
C VAL A 231 17.66 9.95 11.85
N LEU A 232 16.66 9.40 11.18
CA LEU A 232 16.85 8.36 10.17
C LEU A 232 16.52 8.84 8.74
N THR A 233 15.43 9.58 8.54
CA THR A 233 15.02 10.08 7.21
C THR A 233 14.64 11.56 7.21
N ASP A 234 14.51 12.19 8.38
CA ASP A 234 14.18 13.60 8.54
C ASP A 234 15.19 14.55 7.86
N HIS A 235 16.47 14.27 7.97
CA HIS A 235 17.54 15.05 7.32
C HIS A 235 17.51 14.99 5.78
N GLU A 236 16.77 14.07 5.17
CA GLU A 236 16.69 13.93 3.71
C GLU A 236 15.56 14.74 3.07
N MET A 237 14.68 15.36 3.86
CA MET A 237 13.42 15.95 3.36
C MET A 237 13.63 16.92 2.19
N GLU A 238 14.60 17.83 2.29
CA GLU A 238 14.90 18.82 1.23
C GLU A 238 15.34 18.15 -0.07
N ARG A 239 16.26 17.19 0.03
CA ARG A 239 16.76 16.42 -1.12
C ARG A 239 15.69 15.55 -1.76
N LEU A 240 14.79 14.98 -0.95
CA LEU A 240 13.64 14.21 -1.43
C LEU A 240 12.67 15.10 -2.22
N LEU A 241 12.39 16.30 -1.72
CA LEU A 241 11.53 17.27 -2.40
C LEU A 241 12.14 17.75 -3.72
N GLU A 242 13.43 18.07 -3.72
CA GLU A 242 14.17 18.48 -4.93
C GLU A 242 14.13 17.37 -5.99
N ALA A 243 14.53 16.15 -5.63
CA ALA A 243 14.51 15.01 -6.56
C ALA A 243 13.10 14.68 -7.06
N ALA A 244 12.08 14.78 -6.21
CA ALA A 244 10.69 14.57 -6.61
C ALA A 244 10.20 15.67 -7.56
N ARG A 245 10.57 16.93 -7.32
CA ARG A 245 10.25 18.06 -8.18
C ARG A 245 10.89 17.92 -9.55
N GLU A 246 12.18 17.57 -9.61
CA GLU A 246 12.90 17.27 -10.86
C GLU A 246 12.27 16.10 -11.63
N ALA A 247 11.71 15.13 -10.91
CA ALA A 247 10.98 14.01 -11.49
C ALA A 247 9.58 14.39 -12.00
N GLY A 248 9.08 15.59 -11.73
CA GLY A 248 7.77 16.06 -12.22
C GLY A 248 6.63 16.04 -11.20
N ALA A 249 6.91 15.77 -9.92
CA ALA A 249 5.92 15.93 -8.87
C ALA A 249 5.46 17.40 -8.75
N ARG A 250 4.16 17.60 -8.56
CA ARG A 250 3.53 18.93 -8.50
C ARG A 250 3.19 19.38 -7.08
N SER A 251 3.04 18.44 -6.16
CA SER A 251 2.77 18.70 -4.74
C SER A 251 3.45 17.65 -3.87
N ALA A 252 3.54 17.94 -2.59
CA ALA A 252 4.13 17.05 -1.60
C ALA A 252 3.30 17.03 -0.32
N GLY A 253 3.29 15.88 0.34
CA GLY A 253 2.84 15.72 1.73
C GLY A 253 3.90 14.96 2.51
N TRP A 254 3.77 14.95 3.84
CA TRP A 254 4.67 14.21 4.71
C TRP A 254 3.91 13.63 5.91
N ILE A 255 4.44 12.55 6.48
CA ILE A 255 3.89 11.93 7.69
C ILE A 255 5.04 11.61 8.64
N LEU A 256 5.02 12.22 9.82
CA LEU A 256 5.94 11.90 10.92
C LEU A 256 5.57 10.56 11.56
N VAL A 257 6.56 9.72 11.83
CA VAL A 257 6.38 8.63 12.78
C VAL A 257 6.45 9.23 14.18
N ARG A 258 5.34 9.09 14.91
CA ARG A 258 5.15 9.56 16.28
C ARG A 258 4.78 8.40 17.18
#